data_AF-A0A9N9AAR0-F1
#
_entry.id   AF-A0A9N9AAR0-F1
#
_cell.length_a   1.000
_cell.length_b   1.000
_cell.length_c   1.000
_cell.angle_alpha   90.00
_cell.angle_beta   90.00
_cell.angle_gamma   90.00
#
_symmetry.space_group_name_H-M   'P 1'
#
loop_
_entity.id
_entity.type
_entity.pdbx_description
1 polymer ?
#
loop_
_entity_poly.entity_id
_entity_poly.type
_entity_poly.pdbx_seq_one_letter_code
_entity_poly.pdbx_strand_id
1 'polypeptide(L)'
;MANLIEWLFGGTRSTEDISQPPPVSTPAHPFYPQDIKLPNYVPSPYSAFETFSIFLGALSVIIFPSLYLILNRASVTPRNRAIFIWFVVCSCIHLAFEGYFAYFHATMSEDDNILAQLWKEYSLSDSRYLTSDPLVVCMERITTVSIGIMAGIVFSEN
;
A
#
# COMPACT_ATOMS: atom_id res chain seq x y z
N MET A 1 -56.11 -22.00 6.66
CA MET A 1 -55.77 -20.85 7.52
C MET A 1 -54.78 -21.17 8.65
N ALA A 2 -54.54 -22.44 9.02
CA ALA A 2 -53.65 -22.78 10.15
C ALA A 2 -52.13 -22.78 9.85
N ASN A 3 -51.71 -22.71 8.58
CA ASN A 3 -50.29 -22.89 8.20
C ASN A 3 -49.51 -21.60 7.94
N LEU A 4 -50.08 -20.43 8.25
CA LEU A 4 -49.41 -19.12 8.06
C LEU A 4 -48.78 -18.58 9.36
N ILE A 5 -49.29 -19.00 10.52
CA ILE A 5 -48.82 -18.54 11.83
C ILE A 5 -47.54 -19.28 12.27
N GLU A 6 -47.38 -20.57 11.94
CA GLU A 6 -46.16 -21.32 12.29
C GLU A 6 -44.90 -20.86 11.52
N TRP A 7 -45.06 -20.33 10.30
CA TRP A 7 -43.95 -19.77 9.55
C TRP A 7 -43.47 -18.42 10.13
N LEU A 8 -44.38 -17.62 10.71
CA LEU A 8 -44.07 -16.29 11.24
C LEU A 8 -43.42 -16.30 12.64
N PHE A 9 -43.60 -17.38 13.42
CA PHE A 9 -43.16 -17.43 14.82
C PHE A 9 -42.15 -18.55 15.14
N GLY A 10 -41.54 -19.15 14.12
CA GLY A 10 -40.43 -20.08 14.30
C GLY A 10 -40.92 -21.49 14.66
N GLY A 11 -40.93 -22.36 13.65
CA GLY A 11 -41.09 -23.80 13.86
C GLY A 11 -40.07 -24.32 14.88
N THR A 12 -40.50 -25.27 15.70
CA THR A 12 -39.66 -25.94 16.69
C THR A 12 -38.49 -26.62 15.97
N ARG A 13 -37.33 -25.96 16.02
CA ARG A 13 -36.05 -26.52 15.57
C ARG A 13 -35.80 -27.80 16.34
N SER A 14 -35.90 -28.94 15.66
CA SER A 14 -35.33 -30.21 16.10
C SER A 14 -33.88 -29.95 16.50
N THR A 15 -33.46 -30.53 17.62
CA THR A 15 -32.09 -30.51 18.14
C THR A 15 -31.15 -31.24 17.17
N GLU A 16 -30.91 -30.64 16.02
CA GLU A 16 -29.79 -30.98 15.14
C GLU A 16 -28.54 -30.41 15.80
N ASP A 17 -27.80 -31.33 16.40
CA ASP A 17 -26.35 -31.30 16.58
C ASP A 17 -25.74 -29.91 16.65
N ILE A 18 -25.66 -29.35 17.87
CA ILE A 18 -24.77 -28.22 18.18
C ILE A 18 -23.34 -28.77 18.14
N SER A 19 -22.89 -29.11 16.93
CA SER A 19 -21.47 -29.06 16.63
C SER A 19 -21.05 -27.63 16.94
N GLN A 20 -20.08 -27.50 17.85
CA GLN A 20 -19.42 -26.22 18.12
C GLN A 20 -19.14 -25.56 16.77
N PRO A 21 -19.46 -24.26 16.58
CA PRO A 21 -18.99 -23.56 15.39
C PRO A 21 -17.49 -23.86 15.27
N PRO A 22 -17.00 -24.22 14.06
CA PRO A 22 -15.61 -24.58 13.89
C PRO A 22 -14.75 -23.51 14.56
N PRO A 23 -13.71 -23.89 15.33
CA PRO A 23 -12.88 -22.91 16.01
C PRO A 23 -12.50 -21.86 14.99
N VAL A 24 -12.85 -20.60 15.27
CA VAL A 24 -12.53 -19.48 14.38
C VAL A 24 -11.00 -19.46 14.29
N SER A 25 -10.46 -20.05 13.23
CA SER A 25 -9.03 -20.05 12.99
C SER A 25 -8.67 -18.61 12.70
N THR A 26 -8.09 -17.91 13.68
CA THR A 26 -7.54 -16.57 13.44
C THR A 26 -6.60 -16.68 12.24
N PRO A 27 -6.84 -15.92 11.16
CA PRO A 27 -5.99 -16.00 9.98
C PRO A 27 -4.54 -15.67 10.34
N ALA A 28 -3.59 -16.39 9.73
CA ALA A 28 -2.16 -16.17 9.97
C ALA A 28 -1.70 -14.75 9.56
N HIS A 29 -2.40 -14.14 8.60
CA HIS A 29 -2.17 -12.80 8.10
C HIS A 29 -3.50 -12.19 7.60
N PRO A 30 -3.60 -10.87 7.43
CA PRO A 30 -4.84 -10.22 6.97
C PRO A 30 -5.08 -10.28 5.44
N PHE A 31 -4.08 -10.68 4.65
CA PHE A 31 -4.14 -10.64 3.17
C PHE A 31 -5.05 -11.71 2.55
N TYR A 32 -5.57 -11.42 1.36
CA TYR A 32 -6.36 -12.35 0.56
C TYR A 32 -5.63 -12.77 -0.73
N PRO A 33 -5.72 -14.05 -1.15
CA PRO A 33 -6.46 -15.13 -0.51
C PRO A 33 -5.79 -15.60 0.80
N GLN A 34 -6.55 -16.27 1.69
CA GLN A 34 -6.11 -16.58 3.06
C GLN A 34 -5.11 -17.76 3.15
N ASP A 35 -4.92 -18.48 2.05
CA ASP A 35 -4.01 -19.62 1.93
C ASP A 35 -2.65 -19.26 1.32
N ILE A 36 -2.39 -17.98 1.05
CA ILE A 36 -1.08 -17.55 0.57
C ILE A 36 0.00 -17.86 1.61
N LYS A 37 1.18 -18.25 1.13
CA LYS A 37 2.31 -18.57 2.00
C LYS A 37 3.21 -17.35 2.11
N LEU A 38 3.12 -16.65 3.24
CA LEU A 38 4.03 -15.57 3.59
C LEU A 38 5.00 -16.08 4.67
N PRO A 39 6.15 -16.66 4.28
CA PRO A 39 7.14 -17.10 5.26
C PRO A 39 7.59 -15.90 6.09
N ASN A 40 7.76 -16.14 7.40
CA ASN A 40 8.27 -15.17 8.35
C ASN A 40 7.52 -13.81 8.35
N TYR A 41 6.22 -13.81 8.03
CA TYR A 41 5.42 -12.60 8.07
C TYR A 41 5.44 -11.96 9.47
N VAL A 42 5.82 -10.69 9.51
CA VAL A 42 5.79 -9.86 10.72
C VAL A 42 4.69 -8.81 10.57
N PRO A 43 3.65 -8.84 11.44
CA PRO A 43 2.61 -7.81 11.46
C PRO A 43 3.17 -6.42 11.77
N SER A 44 2.58 -5.39 11.15
CA SER A 44 2.91 -4.01 11.46
C SER A 44 2.54 -3.66 12.91
N PRO A 45 3.43 -3.03 13.69
CA PRO A 45 3.07 -2.46 14.99
C PRO A 45 2.33 -1.12 14.85
N TYR A 46 2.35 -0.52 13.65
CA TYR A 46 1.73 0.77 13.35
C TYR A 46 0.36 0.57 12.70
N SER A 47 -0.57 1.47 13.02
CA SER A 47 -1.80 1.61 12.24
C SER A 47 -1.50 2.15 10.83
N ALA A 48 -2.45 1.95 9.92
CA ALA A 48 -2.42 2.53 8.59
C ALA A 48 -2.16 4.05 8.65
N PHE A 49 -2.94 4.77 9.47
CA PHE A 49 -2.85 6.22 9.59
C PHE A 49 -1.47 6.70 10.07
N GLU A 50 -0.85 6.00 11.04
CA GLU A 50 0.50 6.32 11.51
C GLU A 50 1.53 6.10 10.40
N THR A 51 1.45 4.97 9.70
CA THR A 51 2.35 4.64 8.59
C THR A 51 2.28 5.70 7.48
N PHE A 52 1.07 6.06 7.05
CA PHE A 52 0.84 7.13 6.08
C PHE A 52 1.34 8.48 6.58
N SER A 53 1.13 8.81 7.86
CA SER A 53 1.58 10.08 8.44
C SER A 53 3.10 10.20 8.46
N ILE A 54 3.82 9.13 8.81
CA ILE A 54 5.28 9.11 8.80
C ILE A 54 5.79 9.28 7.37
N PHE A 55 5.19 8.58 6.40
CA PHE A 55 5.56 8.70 4.99
C PHE A 55 5.32 10.11 4.43
N LEU A 56 4.15 10.71 4.70
CA LEU A 56 3.87 12.10 4.31
C LEU A 56 4.83 13.09 4.97
N GLY A 57 5.18 12.85 6.24
CA GLY A 57 6.20 13.61 6.96
C GLY A 57 7.54 13.56 6.22
N ALA A 58 8.00 12.37 5.81
CA ALA A 58 9.24 12.20 5.05
C ALA A 58 9.19 12.90 3.68
N LEU A 59 8.07 12.76 2.94
CA LEU A 59 7.89 13.45 1.65
C LEU A 59 7.94 14.98 1.81
N SER A 60 7.39 15.50 2.91
CA SER A 60 7.34 16.95 3.17
C SER A 60 8.73 17.60 3.25
N VAL A 61 9.75 16.85 3.69
CA VAL A 61 11.14 17.30 3.78
C VAL A 61 11.72 17.63 2.40
N ILE A 62 11.23 16.99 1.34
CA ILE A 62 11.65 17.25 -0.05
C ILE A 62 10.70 18.24 -0.72
N ILE A 63 9.38 18.08 -0.51
CA ILE A 63 8.35 18.88 -1.19
C ILE A 63 8.40 20.34 -0.73
N PHE A 64 8.50 20.63 0.57
CA PHE A 64 8.46 22.02 1.06
C PHE A 64 9.65 22.87 0.60
N PRO A 65 10.91 22.38 0.66
CA PRO A 65 12.02 23.11 0.06
C PRO A 65 11.87 23.29 -1.45
N SER A 66 11.43 22.25 -2.18
CA SER A 66 11.18 22.34 -3.62
C SER A 66 10.11 23.40 -3.94
N LEU A 67 9.05 23.46 -3.13
CA LEU A 67 7.99 24.45 -3.23
C LEU A 67 8.51 25.87 -2.94
N TYR A 68 9.28 26.04 -1.87
CA TYR A 68 9.90 27.32 -1.54
C TYR A 68 10.79 27.83 -2.68
N LEU A 69 11.65 26.97 -3.23
CA LEU A 69 12.55 27.33 -4.34
C LEU A 69 11.77 27.73 -5.60
N ILE A 70 10.75 26.96 -5.99
CA ILE A 70 10.01 27.25 -7.23
C ILE A 70 9.07 28.45 -7.10
N LEU A 71 8.51 28.70 -5.91
CA LEU A 71 7.64 29.87 -5.67
C LEU A 71 8.42 31.19 -5.70
N ASN A 72 9.69 31.17 -5.26
CA ASN A 72 10.58 32.34 -5.32
C ASN A 72 11.08 32.67 -6.74
N ARG A 73 10.82 31.80 -7.74
CA ARG A 73 11.19 32.05 -9.14
C ARG A 73 10.09 32.80 -9.89
N ALA A 74 10.20 34.13 -9.93
CA ALA A 74 9.23 35.02 -10.60
C ALA A 74 9.06 34.74 -12.11
N SER A 75 10.06 34.17 -12.77
CA SER A 75 10.04 33.83 -14.20
C SER A 75 9.20 32.61 -14.56
N VAL A 76 8.81 31.78 -13.58
CA VAL A 76 8.11 30.51 -13.82
C VAL A 76 6.59 30.69 -13.68
N THR A 77 5.84 30.31 -14.72
CA THR A 77 4.37 30.38 -14.73
C THR A 77 3.75 29.45 -13.66
N PRO A 78 2.60 29.79 -13.07
CA PRO A 78 1.94 28.95 -12.05
C PRO A 78 1.71 27.50 -12.50
N ARG A 79 1.38 27.30 -13.78
CA ARG A 79 1.24 25.97 -14.40
C ARG A 79 2.54 25.18 -14.29
N ASN A 80 3.67 25.77 -14.69
CA ASN A 80 4.96 25.09 -14.65
C ASN A 80 5.42 24.81 -13.21
N ARG A 81 5.07 25.67 -12.25
CA ARG A 81 5.31 25.40 -10.83
C ARG A 81 4.54 24.16 -10.35
N ALA A 82 3.28 24.04 -10.72
CA ALA A 82 2.45 22.87 -10.37
C ALA A 82 2.98 21.58 -11.01
N ILE A 83 3.36 21.64 -12.29
CA ILE A 83 3.97 20.50 -13.00
C ILE A 83 5.29 20.09 -12.33
N PHE A 84 6.14 21.06 -11.96
CA PHE A 84 7.39 20.78 -11.25
C PHE A 84 7.15 20.05 -9.92
N ILE A 85 6.22 20.54 -9.10
CA ILE A 85 5.90 19.89 -7.82
C ILE A 85 5.28 18.51 -8.02
N TRP A 86 4.42 18.35 -9.03
CA TRP A 86 3.91 17.03 -9.42
C TRP A 86 5.05 16.06 -9.73
N PHE A 87 6.02 16.47 -10.57
CA PHE A 87 7.18 15.65 -10.86
C PHE A 87 8.05 15.35 -9.64
N VAL A 88 8.23 16.30 -8.72
CA VAL A 88 8.95 16.06 -7.45
C VAL A 88 8.25 14.98 -6.63
N VAL A 89 6.92 15.06 -6.47
CA VAL A 89 6.14 14.04 -5.75
C VAL A 89 6.24 12.68 -6.43
N CYS A 90 6.03 12.63 -7.75
CA CYS A 90 6.19 11.41 -8.54
C CYS A 90 7.60 10.82 -8.37
N SER A 91 8.64 11.65 -8.44
CA SER A 91 10.02 11.20 -8.29
C SER A 91 10.25 10.54 -6.93
N CYS A 92 9.74 11.13 -5.84
CA CYS A 92 9.85 10.54 -4.52
C CYS A 92 9.14 9.19 -4.42
N ILE A 93 7.91 9.07 -4.95
CA ILE A 93 7.15 7.82 -4.91
C ILE A 93 7.84 6.74 -5.75
N HIS A 94 8.15 7.02 -7.02
CA HIS A 94 8.71 6.03 -7.93
C HIS A 94 10.16 5.65 -7.58
N LEU A 95 11.00 6.60 -7.13
CA LEU A 95 12.39 6.27 -6.78
C LEU A 95 12.54 5.67 -5.38
N ALA A 96 11.87 6.24 -4.37
CA ALA A 96 12.06 5.79 -3.00
C ALA A 96 11.11 4.64 -2.65
N PHE A 97 9.81 4.80 -2.90
CA PHE A 97 8.80 3.82 -2.49
C PHE A 97 8.78 2.60 -3.42
N GLU A 98 8.63 2.79 -4.74
CA GLU A 98 8.68 1.69 -5.71
C GLU A 98 10.09 1.12 -5.88
N GLY A 99 11.12 1.97 -5.80
CA GLY A 99 12.52 1.50 -5.81
C GLY A 99 12.85 0.59 -4.63
N TYR A 100 12.33 0.88 -3.42
CA TYR A 100 12.43 -0.03 -2.29
C TYR A 100 11.77 -1.38 -2.60
N PHE A 101 10.55 -1.38 -3.13
CA PHE A 101 9.87 -2.61 -3.51
C PHE A 101 10.65 -3.40 -4.57
N ALA A 102 11.08 -2.73 -5.64
CA ALA A 102 11.85 -3.33 -6.73
C ALA A 102 13.11 -4.07 -6.25
N TYR A 103 13.71 -3.62 -5.15
CA TYR A 103 14.89 -4.24 -4.54
C TYR A 103 14.56 -5.26 -3.45
N PHE A 104 13.60 -4.97 -2.56
CA PHE A 104 13.32 -5.73 -1.33
C PHE A 104 12.06 -6.60 -1.39
N HIS A 105 11.35 -6.67 -2.52
CA HIS A 105 10.06 -7.40 -2.66
C HIS A 105 10.08 -8.84 -2.10
N ALA A 106 11.21 -9.54 -2.20
CA ALA A 106 11.35 -10.92 -1.74
C ALA A 106 11.41 -11.10 -0.22
N THR A 107 11.88 -10.08 0.52
CA THR A 107 12.03 -10.11 1.99
C THR A 107 11.08 -9.14 2.70
N MET A 108 10.21 -8.47 1.94
CA MET A 108 9.35 -7.40 2.42
C MET A 108 8.32 -7.87 3.47
N SER A 109 7.88 -9.13 3.43
CA SER A 109 6.95 -9.68 4.43
C SER A 109 7.55 -9.71 5.84
N GLU A 110 8.88 -9.84 5.93
CA GLU A 110 9.62 -9.99 7.19
C GLU A 110 10.14 -8.64 7.72
N ASP A 111 10.32 -7.66 6.83
CA ASP A 111 10.92 -6.36 7.14
C ASP A 111 9.99 -5.48 8.00
N ASP A 112 10.56 -4.82 9.01
CA ASP A 112 9.86 -3.93 9.94
C ASP A 112 9.99 -2.44 9.59
N ASN A 113 10.79 -2.10 8.57
CA ASN A 113 10.98 -0.74 8.08
C ASN A 113 9.66 -0.08 7.66
N ILE A 114 9.55 1.24 7.83
CA ILE A 114 8.35 2.02 7.50
C ILE A 114 7.90 1.84 6.04
N LEU A 115 8.84 1.71 5.09
CA LEU A 115 8.50 1.45 3.68
C LEU A 115 7.90 0.05 3.51
N ALA A 116 8.42 -0.94 4.21
CA ALA A 116 7.86 -2.29 4.24
C ALA A 116 6.44 -2.28 4.82
N GLN A 117 6.23 -1.56 5.93
CA GLN A 117 4.90 -1.43 6.54
C GLN A 117 3.90 -0.76 5.60
N LEU A 118 4.33 0.28 4.89
CA LEU A 118 3.49 0.96 3.92
C LEU A 118 3.13 0.03 2.74
N TRP A 119 4.08 -0.78 2.27
CA TRP A 119 3.80 -1.80 1.25
C TRP A 119 2.91 -2.93 1.77
N LYS A 120 3.08 -3.37 3.02
CA LYS A 120 2.18 -4.35 3.65
C LYS A 120 0.75 -3.80 3.71
N GLU A 121 0.58 -2.55 4.15
CA GLU A 121 -0.73 -1.88 4.15
C GLU A 121 -1.30 -1.80 2.72
N TYR A 122 -0.49 -1.42 1.73
CA TYR A 122 -0.89 -1.39 0.32
C TYR A 122 -1.30 -2.78 -0.20
N SER A 123 -0.61 -3.82 0.25
CA SER A 123 -0.84 -5.21 -0.14
C SER A 123 -2.14 -5.80 0.42
N LEU A 124 -2.84 -5.09 1.32
CA LEU A 124 -4.22 -5.42 1.66
C LEU A 124 -5.16 -5.28 0.45
N SER A 125 -4.83 -4.37 -0.48
CA SER A 125 -5.58 -4.18 -1.73
C SER A 125 -5.21 -5.22 -2.79
N ASP A 126 -3.96 -5.69 -2.79
CA ASP A 126 -3.47 -6.72 -3.71
C ASP A 126 -2.28 -7.46 -3.08
N SER A 127 -2.48 -8.72 -2.69
CA SER A 127 -1.45 -9.50 -2.01
C SER A 127 -0.28 -9.92 -2.91
N ARG A 128 -0.39 -9.73 -4.22
CA ARG A 128 0.66 -10.08 -5.19
C ARG A 128 1.96 -9.30 -4.96
N TYR A 129 1.88 -8.14 -4.32
CA TYR A 129 3.04 -7.38 -3.87
C TYR A 129 3.85 -8.17 -2.82
N LEU A 130 3.21 -8.91 -1.90
CA LEU A 130 3.90 -9.72 -0.89
C LEU A 130 4.37 -11.07 -1.41
N THR A 131 3.76 -11.58 -2.48
CA THR A 131 4.19 -12.85 -3.11
C THR A 131 5.19 -12.66 -4.24
N SER A 132 5.65 -11.42 -4.49
CA SER A 132 6.62 -11.09 -5.54
C SER A 132 6.16 -11.54 -6.93
N ASP A 133 4.90 -11.30 -7.29
CA ASP A 133 4.41 -11.64 -8.62
C ASP A 133 5.28 -11.02 -9.74
N PRO A 134 5.75 -11.79 -10.73
CA PRO A 134 6.68 -11.29 -11.74
C PRO A 134 6.15 -10.11 -12.56
N LEU A 135 4.84 -10.04 -12.83
CA LEU A 135 4.26 -8.94 -13.60
C LEU A 135 4.26 -7.65 -12.78
N VAL A 136 3.90 -7.76 -11.50
CA VAL A 136 3.95 -6.63 -10.56
C VAL A 136 5.39 -6.14 -10.42
N VAL A 137 6.35 -7.04 -10.14
CA VAL A 137 7.76 -6.67 -9.99
C VAL A 137 8.35 -6.04 -11.26
N CYS A 138 8.01 -6.57 -12.44
CA CYS A 138 8.47 -5.97 -13.71
C CYS A 138 7.89 -4.58 -13.93
N MET A 139 6.60 -4.39 -13.67
CA MET A 139 5.93 -3.11 -13.82
C MET A 139 6.56 -2.04 -12.92
N GLU A 140 6.70 -2.34 -11.63
CA GLU A 140 7.27 -1.43 -10.62
C GLU A 140 8.75 -1.10 -10.91
N ARG A 141 9.52 -2.04 -11.48
CA ARG A 141 10.89 -1.77 -11.95
C ARG A 141 10.91 -0.80 -13.13
N ILE A 142 10.00 -0.96 -14.09
CA ILE A 142 9.91 -0.08 -15.26
C ILE A 142 9.54 1.33 -14.84
N THR A 143 8.57 1.49 -13.95
CA THR A 143 8.14 2.81 -13.43
C THR A 143 9.28 3.48 -12.64
N THR A 144 9.95 2.73 -11.76
CA THR A 144 11.13 3.20 -11.01
C THR A 144 12.21 3.75 -11.95
N VAL A 145 12.59 3.00 -12.99
CA VAL A 145 13.64 3.43 -13.93
C VAL A 145 13.18 4.60 -14.80
N SER A 146 11.98 4.52 -15.37
CA SER A 146 11.49 5.51 -16.34
C SER A 146 11.28 6.87 -15.68
N ILE A 147 10.62 6.90 -14.53
CA ILE A 147 10.40 8.15 -13.79
C ILE A 147 11.70 8.60 -13.12
N GLY A 148 12.56 7.68 -12.68
CA GLY A 148 13.89 8.01 -12.16
C GLY A 148 14.74 8.81 -13.16
N ILE A 149 14.74 8.40 -14.43
CA ILE A 149 15.42 9.13 -15.50
C ILE A 149 14.77 10.50 -15.73
N MET A 150 13.43 10.57 -15.76
CA MET A 150 12.71 11.85 -15.94
C MET A 150 13.00 12.83 -14.79
N ALA A 151 13.06 12.35 -13.55
CA ALA A 151 13.44 13.15 -12.39
C ALA A 151 14.83 13.76 -12.57
N GLY A 152 15.83 12.94 -12.93
CA GLY A 152 17.20 13.39 -13.17
C GLY A 152 17.28 14.50 -14.22
N ILE A 153 16.52 14.39 -15.31
CA ILE A 153 16.46 15.41 -16.37
C ILE A 153 15.87 16.72 -15.83
N VAL A 154 14.73 16.66 -15.13
CA VAL A 154 14.06 17.86 -14.57
C VAL A 154 14.96 18.64 -13.61
N PHE A 155 15.82 17.95 -12.86
CA PHE A 155 16.78 18.60 -11.95
C PHE A 155 18.09 19.03 -12.61
N SER A 156 18.45 18.47 -13.77
CA SER A 156 19.72 18.78 -14.46
C SER A 156 19.68 20.01 -15.36
N GLU A 157 18.48 20.44 -15.80
CA GLU A 157 18.32 21.58 -16.73
C GLU A 157 18.16 22.94 -16.03
N ASN A 158 18.52 23.06 -14.75
CA ASN A 158 18.49 24.32 -13.97
C ASN A 158 19.82 24.60 -13.28
#